data_AF-A0A848VKT4-F1
#
_entry.id   AF-A0A848VKT4-F1
#
_cell.length_a   1.000
_cell.length_b   1.000
_cell.length_c   1.000
_cell.angle_alpha   90.00
_cell.angle_beta   90.00
_cell.angle_gamma   90.00
#
_symmetry.space_group_name_H-M   'P 1'
#
loop_
_entity.id
_entity.type
_entity.pdbx_description
1 polymer ?
#
loop_
_entity_poly.entity_id
_entity_poly.type
_entity_poly.pdbx_seq_one_letter_code
_entity_poly.pdbx_strand_id
1 'polypeptide(L)'
;MRFLPSLFLLALLGCATDQSEAPETVLFENGIIHTMDEATPQADAILVTDGRVAAVGSGPDLLAQAPDAERRDLGGQVVIPGLIDAHAHVRNLATMRLA
;
A
#
# COMPACT_ATOMS: atom_id res chain seq x y z
N MET A 1 -35.99 11.81 56.07
CA MET A 1 -36.18 11.01 54.83
C MET A 1 -34.80 10.76 54.23
N ARG A 2 -34.53 9.51 53.84
CA ARG A 2 -33.19 8.90 53.72
C ARG A 2 -32.51 9.18 52.39
N PHE A 3 -31.18 9.25 52.47
CA PHE A 3 -30.17 9.28 51.41
C PHE A 3 -30.41 8.31 50.24
N LEU A 4 -30.11 8.74 49.00
CA LEU A 4 -29.33 7.95 48.04
C LEU A 4 -28.78 8.80 46.86
N PRO A 5 -27.52 9.26 46.89
CA PRO A 5 -26.78 9.63 45.70
C PRO A 5 -25.87 8.46 45.35
N SER A 6 -26.33 7.51 44.54
CA SER A 6 -25.45 6.43 44.08
C SER A 6 -26.04 5.73 42.88
N LEU A 7 -25.15 5.33 41.96
CA LEU A 7 -25.42 4.53 40.78
C LEU A 7 -25.86 5.27 39.49
N PHE A 8 -25.12 6.29 39.08
CA PHE A 8 -24.83 6.50 37.66
C PHE A 8 -23.35 6.18 37.46
N LEU A 9 -23.06 4.88 37.41
CA LEU A 9 -22.64 4.23 36.17
C LEU A 9 -21.18 4.55 35.85
N LEU A 10 -20.34 3.76 36.53
CA LEU A 10 -18.95 3.47 36.28
C LEU A 10 -18.76 2.98 34.82
N ALA A 11 -18.75 3.88 33.84
CA ALA A 11 -18.62 3.52 32.41
C ALA A 11 -17.70 4.47 31.62
N LEU A 12 -16.66 5.02 32.27
CA LEU A 12 -15.67 5.90 31.62
C LEU A 12 -14.23 5.34 31.69
N LEU A 13 -14.07 4.03 31.85
CA LEU A 13 -12.77 3.34 31.74
C LEU A 13 -12.65 2.53 30.43
N GLY A 14 -13.37 2.93 29.39
CA GLY A 14 -13.08 2.45 28.04
C GLY A 14 -11.86 3.20 27.51
N CYS A 15 -10.66 2.66 27.70
CA CYS A 15 -9.52 3.05 26.88
C CYS A 15 -9.92 2.83 25.43
N ALA A 16 -10.16 3.91 24.69
CA ALA A 16 -10.12 3.86 23.24
C ALA A 16 -8.69 3.49 22.89
N THR A 17 -8.42 2.20 22.67
CA THR A 17 -7.20 1.79 21.98
C THR A 17 -7.32 2.38 20.60
N ASP A 18 -6.55 3.42 20.34
CA ASP A 18 -6.30 3.88 18.99
C ASP A 18 -5.63 2.71 18.26
N GLN A 19 -6.42 1.95 17.49
CA GLN A 19 -5.94 0.85 16.68
C GLN A 19 -5.25 1.47 15.46
N SER A 20 -4.10 2.10 15.68
CA SER A 20 -3.20 2.43 14.58
C SER A 20 -2.60 1.11 14.12
N GLU A 21 -3.25 0.49 13.14
CA GLU A 21 -2.71 -0.68 12.45
C GLU A 21 -1.33 -0.31 11.90
N ALA A 22 -0.36 -1.20 12.06
CA ALA A 22 0.98 -0.95 11.53
C ALA A 22 0.87 -0.81 10.00
N PRO A 23 1.63 0.13 9.38
CA PRO A 23 1.50 0.39 7.96
C PRO A 23 1.82 -0.88 7.15
N GLU A 24 0.97 -1.20 6.19
CA GLU A 24 1.14 -2.37 5.34
C GLU A 24 2.33 -2.11 4.40
N THR A 25 3.41 -2.85 4.59
CA THR A 25 4.64 -2.68 3.81
C THR A 25 4.96 -3.96 3.04
N VAL A 26 5.06 -3.84 1.71
CA VAL A 26 5.33 -4.94 0.78
C VAL A 26 6.58 -4.61 -0.04
N LEU A 27 7.55 -5.53 -0.05
CA LEU A 27 8.71 -5.51 -0.91
C LEU A 27 8.46 -6.43 -2.11
N PHE A 28 8.35 -5.85 -3.30
CA PHE A 28 8.39 -6.60 -4.55
C PHE A 28 9.84 -6.65 -5.04
N GLU A 29 10.39 -7.84 -5.27
CA GLU A 29 11.81 -8.05 -5.60
C GLU A 29 11.98 -9.00 -6.78
N ASN A 30 13.21 -9.10 -7.30
CA ASN A 30 13.55 -9.96 -8.44
C ASN A 30 12.70 -9.63 -9.69
N GLY A 31 12.48 -8.34 -9.96
CA GLY A 31 11.73 -7.84 -11.12
C GLY A 31 12.60 -7.07 -12.12
N ILE A 32 11.97 -6.65 -13.21
CA ILE A 32 12.49 -5.63 -14.12
C ILE A 32 11.53 -4.43 -14.00
N ILE A 33 11.90 -3.44 -13.20
CA ILE A 33 11.00 -2.34 -12.82
C ILE A 33 11.37 -1.10 -13.62
N HIS A 34 10.49 -0.66 -14.52
CA HIS A 34 10.62 0.61 -15.21
C HIS A 34 9.93 1.72 -14.41
N THR A 35 10.68 2.73 -13.99
CA THR A 35 10.18 3.79 -13.09
C THR A 35 9.64 5.02 -13.84
N MET A 36 10.11 5.21 -15.08
CA MET A 36 9.98 6.47 -15.84
C MET A 36 10.65 7.69 -15.19
N ASP A 37 11.51 7.48 -14.18
CA ASP A 37 12.40 8.50 -13.61
C ASP A 37 13.75 8.48 -14.35
N GLU A 38 14.18 9.62 -14.88
CA GLU A 38 15.47 9.75 -15.58
C GLU A 38 16.67 9.43 -14.67
N ALA A 39 16.57 9.69 -13.36
CA ALA A 39 17.65 9.43 -12.42
C ALA A 39 17.78 7.94 -12.07
N THR A 40 16.69 7.18 -12.15
CA THR A 40 16.68 5.75 -11.83
C THR A 40 15.72 5.03 -12.79
N PRO A 41 16.05 4.90 -14.08
CA PRO A 41 15.10 4.46 -15.10
C PRO A 41 14.69 2.99 -14.98
N GLN A 42 15.54 2.18 -14.33
CA GLN A 42 15.27 0.77 -14.06
C GLN A 42 15.78 0.36 -12.67
N ALA A 43 15.08 -0.57 -12.02
CA ALA A 43 15.45 -1.21 -10.76
C ALA A 43 15.02 -2.69 -10.72
N ASP A 44 15.45 -3.42 -9.69
CA ASP A 44 15.07 -4.83 -9.49
C ASP A 44 14.06 -5.05 -8.35
N ALA A 45 13.85 -4.01 -7.51
CA ALA A 45 12.89 -4.04 -6.41
C ALA A 45 12.20 -2.70 -6.14
N ILE A 46 10.98 -2.78 -5.59
CA ILE A 46 10.15 -1.64 -5.18
C ILE A 46 9.52 -1.94 -3.82
N LEU A 47 9.64 -0.98 -2.91
CA LEU A 47 9.03 -1.01 -1.59
C LEU A 47 7.77 -0.16 -1.61
N VAL A 48 6.63 -0.75 -1.22
CA VAL A 48 5.33 -0.09 -1.16
C VAL A 48 4.84 -0.09 0.27
N THR A 49 4.47 1.08 0.78
CA THR A 49 3.89 1.26 2.12
C THR A 49 2.55 1.97 1.98
N ASP A 50 1.48 1.37 2.51
CA ASP A 50 0.10 1.89 2.43
C ASP A 50 -0.31 2.32 1.01
N GLY A 51 0.02 1.46 0.03
CA GLY A 51 -0.29 1.70 -1.39
C GLY A 51 0.54 2.80 -2.07
N ARG A 52 1.57 3.32 -1.41
CA ARG A 52 2.50 4.33 -1.97
C ARG A 52 3.89 3.75 -2.15
N VAL A 53 4.55 4.13 -3.23
CA VAL A 53 5.97 3.79 -3.44
C VAL A 53 6.81 4.52 -2.39
N ALA A 54 7.40 3.76 -1.47
CA ALA A 54 8.28 4.26 -0.43
C ALA A 54 9.72 4.37 -0.92
N ALA A 55 10.18 3.39 -1.70
CA ALA A 55 11.52 3.36 -2.29
C ALA A 55 11.58 2.44 -3.52
N VAL A 56 12.56 2.68 -4.40
CA VAL A 56 12.87 1.87 -5.57
C VAL A 56 14.37 1.67 -5.62
N GLY A 57 14.86 0.46 -5.94
CA GLY A 57 16.29 0.18 -5.93
C GLY A 57 16.61 -1.29 -6.03
N SER A 58 17.71 -1.70 -5.37
CA SER A 58 18.09 -3.10 -5.28
C SER A 58 17.32 -3.82 -4.17
N GLY A 59 16.92 -5.07 -4.38
CA GLY A 59 16.24 -5.91 -3.40
C GLY A 59 16.98 -6.00 -2.06
N PRO A 60 18.31 -6.25 -2.04
CA PRO A 60 19.08 -6.27 -0.80
C PRO A 60 19.04 -4.94 -0.03
N ASP A 61 19.15 -3.80 -0.72
CA ASP A 61 19.14 -2.48 -0.07
C ASP A 61 17.76 -2.15 0.51
N LEU A 62 16.68 -2.52 -0.20
CA LEU A 62 15.31 -2.30 0.27
C LEU A 62 14.93 -3.25 1.40
N LEU A 63 15.39 -4.51 1.36
CA LEU A 63 15.21 -5.47 2.44
C LEU A 63 15.92 -5.02 3.73
N ALA A 64 17.11 -4.41 3.59
CA ALA A 64 17.82 -3.84 4.74
C ALA A 64 17.07 -2.64 5.36
N GLN A 65 16.33 -1.87 4.54
CA GLN A 65 15.51 -0.75 5.00
C GLN A 65 14.21 -1.19 5.67
N ALA A 66 13.62 -2.30 5.22
CA ALA A 66 12.36 -2.83 5.71
C ALA A 66 12.43 -4.36 5.91
N PRO A 67 13.14 -4.84 6.94
CA PRO A 67 13.38 -6.27 7.14
C PRO A 67 12.10 -7.07 7.44
N ASP A 68 11.08 -6.40 7.97
CA ASP A 68 9.80 -7.00 8.34
C ASP A 68 8.73 -6.86 7.24
N ALA A 69 9.07 -6.30 6.07
CA ALA A 69 8.13 -6.16 4.96
C ALA A 69 7.66 -7.53 4.43
N GLU A 70 6.40 -7.60 4.00
CA GLU A 70 5.92 -8.76 3.25
C GLU A 70 6.69 -8.86 1.93
N ARG A 71 7.27 -10.02 1.64
CA ARG A 71 8.09 -10.22 0.43
C ARG A 71 7.26 -10.82 -0.69
N ARG A 72 7.42 -10.26 -1.89
CA ARG A 72 6.80 -10.72 -3.14
C ARG A 72 7.87 -10.87 -4.21
N ASP A 73 8.25 -12.11 -4.49
CA ASP A 73 9.15 -12.44 -5.60
C ASP A 73 8.40 -12.33 -6.93
N LEU A 74 8.91 -11.48 -7.83
CA LEU A 74 8.35 -11.23 -9.16
C LEU A 74 8.84 -12.22 -10.22
N GLY A 75 9.82 -13.09 -9.92
CA GLY A 75 10.28 -14.13 -10.84
C GLY A 75 10.84 -13.61 -12.18
N GLY A 76 11.44 -12.43 -12.17
CA GLY A 76 11.96 -11.74 -13.36
C GLY A 76 10.90 -11.04 -14.21
N GLN A 77 9.66 -10.92 -13.74
CA GLN A 77 8.59 -10.22 -14.46
C GLN A 77 8.84 -8.70 -14.54
N VAL A 78 8.22 -8.09 -15.56
CA VAL A 78 8.31 -6.65 -15.81
C VAL A 78 7.23 -5.91 -15.04
N VAL A 79 7.63 -4.83 -14.35
CA VAL A 79 6.75 -3.86 -13.71
C VAL A 79 6.86 -2.53 -14.45
N ILE A 80 5.72 -1.94 -14.76
CA ILE A 80 5.59 -0.60 -15.34
C ILE A 80 4.61 0.23 -14.50
N PRO A 81 4.64 1.56 -14.59
CA PRO A 81 3.55 2.37 -14.06
C PRO A 81 2.23 1.94 -14.70
N GLY A 82 1.16 1.97 -13.91
CA GLY A 82 -0.17 1.68 -14.41
C GLY A 82 -0.53 2.58 -15.59
N LEU A 83 -1.20 2.01 -16.60
CA LEU A 83 -1.65 2.79 -17.75
C LEU A 83 -2.71 3.81 -17.31
N ILE A 84 -2.56 5.06 -17.75
CA ILE A 84 -3.48 6.15 -17.45
C ILE A 84 -4.21 6.52 -18.74
N ASP A 85 -5.52 6.33 -18.76
CA ASP A 85 -6.40 6.85 -19.81
C ASP A 85 -6.83 8.28 -19.43
N ALA A 86 -6.27 9.27 -20.12
CA ALA A 86 -6.54 10.68 -19.86
C ALA A 86 -7.93 11.12 -20.33
N HIS A 87 -8.58 10.36 -21.23
CA HIS A 87 -9.88 10.71 -21.77
C HIS A 87 -10.62 9.47 -22.30
N ALA A 88 -11.50 8.94 -21.46
CA ALA A 88 -12.30 7.77 -21.78
C ALA A 88 -13.80 8.11 -21.90
N HIS A 89 -14.46 7.57 -22.92
CA HIS A 89 -15.91 7.45 -22.95
C HIS A 89 -16.33 6.06 -22.44
N VAL A 90 -16.27 5.86 -21.11
CA VAL A 90 -16.45 4.54 -20.47
C VAL A 90 -17.78 3.85 -20.86
N ARG A 91 -18.87 4.62 -21.02
CA ARG A 91 -20.15 4.07 -21.50
C ARG A 91 -20.03 3.47 -22.90
N ASN A 92 -19.35 4.16 -23.81
CA ASN A 92 -19.19 3.68 -25.18
C ASN A 92 -18.32 2.43 -25.18
N LEU A 93 -17.24 2.42 -24.39
CA LEU A 93 -16.37 1.25 -24.20
C LEU A 93 -17.18 0.02 -23.76
N ALA A 94 -18.10 0.17 -22.81
CA ALA A 94 -18.93 -0.94 -22.32
C ALA A 94 -19.93 -1.49 -23.36
N THR A 95 -20.40 -0.64 -24.28
CA THR A 95 -21.43 -1.00 -25.27
C THR A 95 -20.88 -1.40 -26.65
N MET A 96 -19.59 -1.12 -26.91
CA MET A 96 -18.97 -1.42 -28.19
C MET A 96 -18.75 -2.93 -28.32
N ARG A 97 -19.16 -3.53 -29.44
CA ARG A 97 -18.89 -4.94 -29.75
C ARG A 97 -17.67 -5.02 -30.65
N LEU A 98 -16.73 -5.88 -30.29
CA LEU A 98 -15.68 -6.31 -31.20
C LEU A 98 -16.35 -7.18 -32.28
N ALA A 99 -16.11 -6.85 -33.56
CA ALA A 99 -16.64 -7.59 -34.71
C ALA A 99 -15.90 -8.92 -34.89
#